data_AF-A0A7Y1W0I2-F1
#
_entry.id   AF-A0A7Y1W0I2-F1
#
_cell.length_a   1.000
_cell.length_b   1.000
_cell.length_c   1.000
_cell.angle_alpha   90.00
_cell.angle_beta   90.00
_cell.angle_gamma   90.00
#
_symmetry.space_group_name_H-M   'P 1'
#
loop_
_entity.id
_entity.type
_entity.pdbx_description
1 polymer ?
#
loop_
_entity_poly.entity_id
_entity_poly.type
_entity_poly.pdbx_seq_one_letter_code
_entity_poly.pdbx_strand_id
1 'polypeptide(L)'
;MPDNLFLLTDGLPTQGASPPKKYMVSGEQRRRNFLDAVKRLPRGIPVNTILFPMEGDPEAAALYWQFAMTTQGAFIAPSRDWP
;
A
#
# COMPACT_ATOMS: atom_id res chain seq x y z
N MET A 1 15.46 10.70 10.56
CA MET A 1 14.56 9.72 9.91
C MET A 1 13.45 9.40 10.90
N PRO A 2 12.21 9.14 10.44
CA PRO A 2 11.12 8.77 11.35
C PRO A 2 11.35 7.36 11.91
N ASP A 3 10.88 7.14 13.14
CA ASP A 3 11.01 5.84 13.83
C ASP A 3 9.90 4.85 13.44
N ASN A 4 8.75 5.35 12.97
CA ASN A 4 7.61 4.56 12.52
C ASN A 4 6.85 5.30 11.41
N LEU A 5 6.30 4.55 10.45
CA LEU A 5 5.42 5.05 9.41
C LEU A 5 4.03 4.41 9.54
N PHE A 6 2.98 5.22 9.51
CA PHE A 6 1.60 4.75 9.45
C PHE A 6 0.99 5.12 8.10
N LEU A 7 0.48 4.11 7.39
CA LEU A 7 -0.16 4.25 6.09
C LEU A 7 -1.65 3.95 6.22
N LEU A 8 -2.48 4.92 5.86
CA LEU A 8 -3.92 4.75 5.72
C LEU A 8 -4.24 4.79 4.24
N THR A 9 -4.87 3.74 3.72
CA THR A 9 -5.12 3.60 2.28
C THR A 9 -6.36 2.76 2.03
N ASP A 10 -6.94 2.90 0.84
CA ASP A 10 -8.11 2.16 0.38
C ASP A 10 -7.79 1.14 -0.74
N GLY A 11 -6.57 1.18 -1.28
CA GLY A 11 -6.10 0.27 -2.32
C GLY A 11 -4.65 0.51 -2.70
N LEU A 12 -4.22 -0.07 -3.83
CA LEU A 12 -2.89 0.14 -4.38
C LEU A 12 -2.79 1.50 -5.10
N PRO A 13 -1.60 2.12 -5.14
CA PRO A 13 -1.40 3.41 -5.77
C PRO A 13 -1.73 3.38 -7.27
N THR A 14 -2.62 4.28 -7.70
CA THR A 14 -2.98 4.46 -9.12
C THR A 14 -1.98 5.34 -9.87
N GLN A 15 -1.13 6.09 -9.14
CA GLN A 15 -0.13 6.98 -9.70
C GLN A 15 1.29 6.63 -9.19
N GLY A 16 2.26 6.66 -10.10
CA GLY A 16 3.68 6.54 -9.77
C GLY A 16 4.35 7.91 -9.65
N ALA A 17 5.65 8.00 -9.94
CA ALA A 17 6.38 9.28 -9.92
C ALA A 17 5.85 10.31 -10.94
N SER A 18 5.26 9.83 -12.02
CA SER A 18 4.56 10.64 -13.02
C SER A 18 3.10 10.22 -13.12
N PRO A 19 2.16 11.14 -13.40
CA PRO A 19 0.76 10.82 -13.62
C PRO A 19 0.55 9.79 -14.74
N PRO A 20 -0.45 8.91 -14.64
CA PRO A 20 -0.77 7.97 -15.72
C PRO A 20 -1.25 8.73 -16.97
N LYS A 21 -0.86 8.25 -18.17
CA LYS A 21 -1.29 8.83 -19.45
C LYS A 21 -2.75 8.54 -19.81
N LYS A 22 -3.37 7.55 -19.15
CA LYS A 22 -4.74 7.12 -19.35
C LYS A 22 -5.52 7.26 -18.04
N TYR A 23 -6.83 7.47 -18.16
CA TYR A 23 -7.73 7.59 -17.01
C TYR A 23 -7.85 6.28 -16.20
N MET A 24 -7.77 5.13 -16.88
CA MET A 24 -7.86 3.81 -16.23
C MET A 24 -6.46 3.21 -16.01
N VAL A 25 -6.23 2.70 -14.80
CA VAL A 25 -4.98 2.06 -14.36
C VAL A 25 -5.25 0.60 -14.05
N SER A 26 -4.55 -0.33 -14.69
CA SER A 26 -4.72 -1.77 -14.48
C SER A 26 -4.14 -2.23 -13.14
N GLY A 27 -4.59 -3.38 -12.62
CA GLY A 27 -4.06 -4.00 -11.40
C GLY A 27 -2.53 -4.17 -11.45
N GLU A 28 -1.99 -4.67 -12.56
CA GLU A 28 -0.54 -4.78 -12.79
C GLU A 28 0.19 -3.43 -12.69
N GLN A 29 -0.43 -2.35 -13.18
CA GLN A 29 0.18 -1.03 -13.10
C GLN A 29 0.17 -0.51 -11.65
N ARG A 30 -0.90 -0.76 -10.89
CA ARG A 30 -0.94 -0.44 -9.46
C ARG A 30 0.08 -1.23 -8.65
N ARG A 31 0.22 -2.53 -8.92
CA ARG A 31 1.28 -3.38 -8.32
C ARG A 31 2.67 -2.82 -8.61
N ARG A 32 2.95 -2.43 -9.86
CA ARG A 32 4.25 -1.81 -10.22
C ARG A 32 4.49 -0.52 -9.46
N ASN A 33 3.49 0.37 -9.39
CA ASN A 33 3.58 1.62 -8.63
C ASN A 33 3.91 1.35 -7.15
N PHE A 34 3.25 0.35 -6.55
CA PHE A 34 3.50 -0.07 -5.17
C PHE A 34 4.94 -0.55 -4.97
N LEU A 35 5.40 -1.49 -5.81
CA LEU A 35 6.76 -2.04 -5.71
C LEU A 35 7.83 -0.96 -5.91
N ASP A 36 7.60 -0.01 -6.80
CA ASP A 36 8.54 1.09 -7.03
C ASP A 36 8.54 2.10 -5.89
N ALA A 37 7.41 2.32 -5.22
CA ALA A 37 7.36 3.11 -3.99
C ALA A 37 8.11 2.43 -2.84
N VAL A 38 7.91 1.12 -2.64
CA VAL A 38 8.60 0.32 -1.62
C VAL A 38 10.13 0.38 -1.79
N LYS A 39 10.64 0.29 -3.02
CA LYS A 39 12.09 0.38 -3.31
C LYS A 39 12.71 1.73 -2.91
N ARG A 40 11.92 2.80 -2.87
CA ARG A 40 12.38 4.16 -2.53
C ARG A 40 12.29 4.45 -1.04
N LEU A 41 11.56 3.64 -0.29
CA LEU A 41 11.43 3.85 1.15
C LEU A 41 12.78 3.54 1.84
N PRO A 42 13.24 4.40 2.77
CA PRO A 42 14.41 4.08 3.57
C PRO A 42 14.22 2.77 4.32
N ARG A 43 15.27 1.94 4.38
CA ARG A 43 15.26 0.66 5.09
C ARG A 43 15.27 0.87 6.60
N GLY A 44 14.73 -0.11 7.33
CA GLY A 44 14.78 -0.16 8.79
C GLY A 44 13.68 0.66 9.50
N ILE A 45 12.67 1.13 8.77
CA ILE A 45 11.51 1.82 9.34
C ILE A 45 10.31 0.85 9.32
N PRO A 46 9.70 0.53 10.47
CA PRO A 46 8.45 -0.22 10.51
C PRO A 46 7.32 0.53 9.82
N VAL A 47 6.60 -0.18 8.94
CA VAL A 47 5.45 0.38 8.23
C VAL A 47 4.17 -0.32 8.65
N ASN A 48 3.34 0.43 9.36
CA ASN A 48 2.04 -0.01 9.84
C ASN A 48 0.96 0.43 8.85
N THR A 49 0.17 -0.50 8.32
CA THR A 49 -0.87 -0.21 7.33
C THR A 49 -2.26 -0.48 7.88
N ILE A 50 -3.16 0.49 7.70
CA ILE A 50 -4.61 0.34 7.90
C ILE A 50 -5.24 0.42 6.50
N LEU A 51 -5.73 -0.72 6.01
CA LEU A 51 -6.36 -0.83 4.70
C LEU A 51 -7.88 -0.77 4.83
N PHE A 52 -8.51 0.17 4.14
CA PHE A 52 -9.95 0.30 3.99
C PHE A 52 -10.35 -0.19 2.59
N PRO A 53 -10.36 -1.50 2.33
CA PRO A 53 -10.34 -2.03 0.98
C PRO A 53 -11.52 -1.55 0.14
N MET A 54 -11.22 -0.94 -1.00
CA MET A 54 -12.17 -0.70 -2.08
C MET A 54 -12.39 -1.95 -2.92
N GLU A 55 -13.61 -2.08 -3.46
CA GLU A 55 -13.91 -3.10 -4.45
C GLU A 55 -13.06 -2.89 -5.71
N GLY A 56 -12.50 -3.99 -6.24
CA GLY A 56 -11.69 -3.95 -7.47
C GLY A 56 -10.17 -3.88 -7.27
N ASP A 57 -9.64 -4.04 -6.05
CA ASP A 57 -8.21 -4.16 -5.80
C ASP A 57 -7.85 -5.42 -4.98
N PRO A 58 -8.01 -6.63 -5.57
CA PRO A 58 -7.88 -7.90 -4.84
C PRO A 58 -6.48 -8.15 -4.28
N GLU A 59 -5.47 -7.44 -4.78
CA GLU A 59 -4.09 -7.63 -4.38
C GLU A 59 -3.62 -6.73 -3.24
N ALA A 60 -4.34 -5.63 -2.98
CA ALA A 60 -3.95 -4.65 -1.98
C ALA A 60 -3.68 -5.30 -0.62
N ALA A 61 -4.61 -6.15 -0.14
CA ALA A 61 -4.47 -6.81 1.15
C ALA A 61 -3.21 -7.70 1.23
N ALA A 62 -2.96 -8.52 0.21
CA ALA A 62 -1.80 -9.41 0.18
C ALA A 62 -0.47 -8.65 0.14
N LEU A 63 -0.39 -7.61 -0.69
CA LEU A 63 0.84 -6.81 -0.83
C LEU A 63 1.14 -5.97 0.41
N TYR A 64 0.13 -5.35 1.03
CA TYR A 64 0.33 -4.61 2.27
C TYR A 64 0.67 -5.53 3.45
N TRP A 65 0.07 -6.72 3.52
CA TRP A 65 0.44 -7.73 4.52
C TRP A 65 1.91 -8.16 4.38
N GLN A 66 2.34 -8.51 3.16
CA GLN A 66 3.74 -8.85 2.90
C GLN A 66 4.68 -7.69 3.24
N PHE A 67 4.29 -6.46 2.91
CA PHE A 67 5.09 -5.29 3.19
C PHE A 67 5.28 -5.02 4.69
N ALA A 68 4.20 -5.17 5.48
CA ALA A 68 4.28 -5.11 6.93
C ALA A 68 5.26 -6.15 7.49
N MET A 69 5.22 -7.40 7.01
CA MET A 69 6.18 -8.43 7.42
C MET A 69 7.63 -8.06 7.08
N THR A 70 7.88 -7.53 5.88
CA THR A 70 9.25 -7.17 5.45
C THR A 70 9.82 -5.96 6.18
N THR A 71 8.97 -5.08 6.72
CA THR A 71 9.38 -3.87 7.43
C THR A 71 9.30 -4.03 8.95
N GLN A 72 8.84 -5.18 9.46
CA GLN A 72 8.54 -5.39 10.88
C GLN A 72 7.44 -4.45 11.41
N GLY A 73 6.50 -4.05 10.55
CA GLY A 73 5.30 -3.31 10.91
C GLY A 73 4.06 -4.19 11.09
N ALA A 74 2.91 -3.55 11.24
CA ALA A 74 1.61 -4.20 11.37
C ALA A 74 0.71 -3.98 10.14
N PHE A 75 -0.26 -4.86 9.95
CA PHE A 75 -1.30 -4.73 8.93
C PHE A 75 -2.67 -5.03 9.56
N ILE A 76 -3.62 -4.12 9.37
CA ILE A 76 -5.03 -4.36 9.69
C ILE A 76 -5.91 -3.94 8.51
N ALA A 77 -6.99 -4.68 8.29
CA ALA A 77 -8.05 -4.33 7.36
C ALA A 77 -9.38 -4.35 8.13
N PRO A 78 -9.73 -3.26 8.84
CA PRO A 78 -10.94 -3.23 9.65
C PRO A 78 -12.20 -3.44 8.80
N SER A 79 -13.24 -4.02 9.42
CA SER A 79 -14.57 -4.06 8.82
C SER A 79 -15.14 -2.65 8.68
N ARG A 80 -16.17 -2.49 7.85
CA ARG A 80 -16.90 -1.21 7.71
C ARG A 80 -17.47 -0.69 9.03
N ASP A 81 -17.78 -1.59 9.96
CA ASP A 81 -18.45 -1.28 11.23
C ASP A 81 -17.46 -1.00 12.37
N TRP A 82 -16.16 -0.93 12.09
CA TRP A 82 -15.11 -0.63 13.08
C TRP A 82 -15.22 0.82 13.61
N PRO A 83 -14.97 1.08 14.92
CA PRO A 83 -14.39 0.15 15.89
C PRO A 83 -15.33 -0.93 16.40
#